data_AF-A0A4Q6BSX7-F1
#
_entry.id   AF-A0A4Q6BSX7-F1
#
_cell.length_a   1.000
_cell.length_b   1.000
_cell.length_c   1.000
_cell.angle_alpha   90.00
_cell.angle_beta   90.00
_cell.angle_gamma   90.00
#
_symmetry.space_group_name_H-M   'P 1'
#
loop_
_entity.id
_entity.type
_entity.pdbx_description
1 polymer ?
#
loop_
_entity_poly.entity_id
_entity_poly.type
_entity_poly.pdbx_seq_one_letter_code
_entity_poly.pdbx_strand_id
1 'polypeptide(L)'
;TVSEVKGFGRTGGKKEVYRGSAYVVDFVPKVKIEVVVPEESVADVLDAVEKAAKTGRIGDGKIFVTDVEEAVRIRTGERGKDAL
;
A
#
# COMPACT_ATOMS: atom_id res chain seq x y z
N THR A 1 5.89 -6.89 -5.47
CA THR A 1 6.92 -5.87 -5.16
C THR A 1 6.66 -5.26 -3.80
N VAL A 2 7.70 -4.87 -3.08
CA VAL A 2 7.60 -4.21 -1.76
C VAL A 2 8.53 -3.00 -1.77
N SER A 3 8.06 -1.87 -1.24
CA SER A 3 8.85 -0.63 -1.12
C SER A 3 8.56 0.10 0.18
N GLU A 4 9.57 0.72 0.77
CA GLU A 4 9.40 1.65 1.89
C GLU A 4 8.84 2.98 1.41
N VAL A 5 7.80 3.48 2.08
CA VAL A 5 7.14 4.74 1.75
C VAL A 5 6.89 5.58 3.00
N LYS A 6 6.63 6.86 2.79
CA LYS A 6 6.28 7.80 3.85
C LYS A 6 4.79 8.11 3.75
N GLY A 7 4.03 7.71 4.77
CA GLY A 7 2.61 7.99 4.88
C GLY A 7 2.36 9.37 5.51
N PHE A 8 1.34 10.07 5.02
CA PHE A 8 0.82 11.29 5.62
C PHE A 8 -0.67 11.10 5.95
N GLY A 9 -1.10 11.55 7.14
CA GLY A 9 -2.48 11.36 7.62
C GLY A 9 -2.69 11.88 9.04
N ARG A 10 -3.82 11.52 9.66
CA ARG A 10 -4.20 11.94 11.03
C ARG A 10 -3.22 11.48 12.13
N THR A 11 -2.22 10.70 11.78
CA THR A 11 -1.17 10.16 12.67
C THR A 11 0.01 11.12 12.88
N GLY A 12 -0.07 12.37 12.39
CA GLY A 12 0.98 13.38 12.57
C GLY A 12 1.07 13.88 14.01
N GLY A 13 2.32 13.99 14.51
CA GLY A 13 2.65 14.41 15.86
C GLY A 13 2.18 15.82 16.22
N LYS A 14 2.24 16.13 17.51
CA LYS A 14 1.83 17.43 18.06
C LYS A 14 2.54 18.55 17.30
N LYS A 15 1.78 19.45 16.68
CA LYS A 15 2.27 20.73 16.15
C LYS A 15 2.88 21.54 17.30
N GLU A 16 4.21 21.60 17.42
CA GLU A 16 4.84 22.69 18.14
C GLU A 16 5.16 23.83 17.16
N VAL A 17 4.52 24.97 17.39
CA VAL A 17 4.72 26.20 16.64
C VAL A 17 5.80 27.00 17.37
N TYR A 18 6.93 27.28 16.71
CA TYR A 18 7.91 28.25 17.19
C TYR A 18 8.11 29.36 16.15
N ARG A 19 7.78 30.60 16.52
CA ARG A 19 8.05 31.84 15.77
C ARG A 19 7.56 31.90 14.30
N GLY A 20 6.28 31.62 14.08
CA GLY A 20 5.57 32.13 12.88
C GLY A 20 5.77 31.39 11.55
N SER A 21 6.53 30.28 11.52
CA SER A 21 6.74 29.48 10.30
C SER A 21 6.51 27.99 10.61
N ALA A 22 5.25 27.58 10.71
CA ALA A 22 4.89 26.23 11.16
C ALA A 22 4.61 25.29 9.98
N TYR A 23 5.55 24.42 9.60
CA TYR A 23 5.24 23.17 8.88
C TYR A 23 6.29 22.09 9.16
N VAL A 24 6.22 21.46 10.34
CA VAL A 24 6.81 20.11 10.49
C VAL A 24 5.75 19.14 9.99
N VAL A 25 5.95 18.60 8.80
CA VAL A 25 5.14 17.51 8.26
C VAL A 25 5.74 16.22 8.78
N ASP A 26 5.17 15.67 9.85
CA ASP A 26 5.56 14.35 10.35
C ASP A 26 5.06 13.27 9.40
N PHE A 27 5.99 12.71 8.64
CA PHE A 27 5.77 11.51 7.87
C PHE A 27 5.96 10.28 8.75
N VAL A 28 5.02 9.34 8.68
CA VAL A 28 5.14 8.05 9.36
C VAL A 28 5.67 7.02 8.36
N PRO A 29 6.76 6.28 8.68
CA PRO A 29 7.23 5.19 7.84
C PRO A 29 6.15 4.13 7.63
N LYS A 30 6.00 3.67 6.39
CA LYS A 30 5.05 2.64 5.96
C LYS A 30 5.71 1.73 4.93
N VAL A 31 5.13 0.54 4.74
CA VAL A 31 5.51 -0.37 3.66
C VAL A 31 4.38 -0.41 2.65
N LYS A 32 4.70 -0.18 1.36
CA LYS A 32 3.79 -0.37 0.24
C LYS A 32 4.05 -1.75 -0.36
N ILE A 33 3.00 -2.56 -0.45
CA ILE A 33 3.03 -3.87 -1.09
C ILE A 33 2.20 -3.75 -2.37
N GLU A 34 2.78 -4.16 -3.49
CA GLU A 34 2.12 -4.21 -4.79
C GLU A 34 2.19 -5.64 -5.31
N VAL A 35 1.02 -6.24 -5.52
CA VAL A 35 0.90 -7.62 -6.01
C VAL A 35 -0.17 -7.64 -7.10
N VAL A 36 0.14 -8.30 -8.21
CA VAL A 36 -0.81 -8.58 -9.28
C VAL A 36 -1.28 -10.00 -9.09
N VAL A 37 -2.59 -10.21 -9.10
CA VAL A 37 -3.23 -11.52 -8.89
C VAL A 37 -4.34 -11.73 -9.91
N PRO A 38 -4.72 -12.98 -10.20
CA PRO A 38 -5.92 -13.26 -10.99
C PRO A 38 -7.17 -12.65 -10.33
N GLU A 39 -8.15 -12.24 -11.15
CA GLU A 39 -9.40 -11.61 -10.69
C GLU A 39 -10.15 -12.46 -9.66
N GLU A 40 -10.19 -13.77 -9.87
CA GLU A 40 -10.79 -14.75 -8.98
C GLU A 40 -10.17 -14.80 -7.58
N SER A 41 -8.94 -14.30 -7.42
CA SER A 41 -8.21 -14.29 -6.15
C SER A 41 -8.28 -12.94 -5.42
N VAL A 42 -8.85 -11.89 -6.03
CA VAL A 42 -8.86 -10.53 -5.46
C VAL A 42 -9.54 -10.50 -4.10
N ALA A 43 -10.69 -11.14 -3.96
CA ALA A 43 -11.44 -11.17 -2.70
C ALA A 43 -10.65 -11.86 -1.58
N ASP A 44 -10.09 -13.04 -1.85
CA ASP A 44 -9.31 -13.80 -0.86
C ASP A 44 -8.05 -13.04 -0.41
N VAL A 45 -7.38 -12.35 -1.34
CA VAL A 45 -6.19 -11.55 -1.06
C VAL A 45 -6.53 -10.32 -0.22
N LEU A 46 -7.62 -9.61 -0.54
CA LEU A 46 -8.09 -8.49 0.27
C LEU A 46 -8.37 -8.91 1.71
N ASP A 47 -9.12 -10.01 1.87
CA ASP A 47 -9.47 -10.57 3.16
C ASP A 47 -8.24 -10.97 3.97
N ALA A 48 -7.28 -11.65 3.34
CA ALA A 48 -6.05 -12.08 3.97
C ALA A 48 -5.19 -10.89 4.44
N VAL A 49 -5.02 -9.89 3.58
CA VAL A 49 -4.21 -8.70 3.90
C VAL A 49 -4.89 -7.85 4.98
N GLU A 50 -6.20 -7.64 4.91
CA GLU A 50 -6.92 -6.90 5.96
C GLU A 50 -6.76 -7.60 7.30
N LYS A 51 -7.06 -8.91 7.38
CA LYS A 51 -6.98 -9.67 8.62
C LYS A 51 -5.56 -9.67 9.21
N ALA A 52 -4.53 -9.78 8.36
CA ALA A 52 -3.14 -9.81 8.81
C ALA A 52 -2.61 -8.44 9.26
N ALA A 53 -3.00 -7.35 8.58
CA ALA A 53 -2.47 -6.01 8.83
C ALA A 53 -3.26 -5.21 9.89
N LYS A 54 -4.49 -5.62 10.21
CA LYS A 54 -5.39 -4.92 11.13
C LYS A 54 -4.95 -5.07 12.59
N THR A 55 -4.60 -3.94 13.21
CA THR A 55 -4.32 -3.84 14.64
C THR A 55 -5.46 -3.18 15.41
N GLY A 56 -6.39 -2.54 14.70
CA GLY A 56 -7.49 -1.76 15.28
C GLY A 56 -7.06 -0.36 15.71
N ARG A 57 -5.82 0.06 15.43
CA ARG A 57 -5.28 1.37 15.79
C ARG A 57 -5.25 2.30 14.58
N ILE A 58 -5.21 3.60 14.85
CA ILE A 58 -5.06 4.60 13.78
C ILE A 58 -3.73 4.37 13.06
N GLY A 59 -3.81 4.20 11.74
CA GLY A 59 -2.64 4.04 10.88
C GLY A 59 -2.41 2.65 10.31
N ASP A 60 -3.34 1.70 10.48
CA ASP A 60 -3.28 0.36 9.85
C ASP A 60 -3.14 0.42 8.31
N GLY A 61 -3.54 1.53 7.70
CA GLY A 61 -3.30 1.81 6.28
C GLY A 61 -4.55 1.69 5.44
N LYS A 62 -4.37 1.43 4.14
CA LYS A 62 -5.42 1.27 3.14
C LYS A 62 -4.97 0.24 2.12
N ILE A 63 -5.92 -0.47 1.55
CA ILE A 63 -5.71 -1.34 0.40
C ILE A 63 -6.45 -0.70 -0.78
N PHE A 64 -5.80 -0.65 -1.94
CA PHE A 64 -6.39 -0.16 -3.18
C PHE A 64 -6.33 -1.28 -4.21
N VAL A 65 -7.39 -1.39 -5.00
CA VAL A 65 -7.47 -2.33 -6.13
C VAL A 65 -7.47 -1.51 -7.41
N THR A 66 -6.63 -1.91 -8.36
CA THR A 66 -6.51 -1.29 -9.68
C THR A 66 -6.41 -2.38 -10.72
N ASP A 67 -7.15 -2.25 -11.81
CA ASP A 67 -7.14 -3.23 -12.88
C ASP A 67 -5.79 -3.22 -13.62
N VAL A 68 -5.34 -4.41 -14.01
CA VAL A 68 -4.15 -4.61 -14.85
C VAL A 68 -4.61 -5.27 -16.14
N GLU A 69 -4.58 -4.53 -17.25
CA GLU A 69 -5.07 -5.01 -18.54
C GLU A 69 -4.20 -6.12 -19.14
N GLU A 70 -2.88 -6.09 -18.89
CA GLU A 70 -1.93 -7.05 -19.45
C GLU A 70 -0.72 -7.21 -18.52
N ALA A 71 -0.21 -8.44 -18.43
CA ALA A 71 1.00 -8.78 -17.69
C ALA A 71 1.92 -9.61 -18.58
N VAL A 72 3.24 -9.34 -18.56
CA VAL A 72 4.20 -10.07 -19.39
C VAL A 72 5.35 -10.58 -18.54
N ARG A 73 5.58 -11.90 -18.55
CA ARG A 73 6.74 -12.50 -17.88
C ARG A 73 7.96 -12.39 -18.79
N ILE A 74 8.86 -11.44 -18.51
CA ILE A 74 10.04 -11.13 -19.36
C ILE A 74 10.86 -12.37 -19.76
N ARG A 75 11.03 -13.33 -18.83
CA ARG A 75 11.85 -14.52 -19.06
C ARG A 75 11.28 -15.49 -20.09
N THR A 76 9.96 -15.66 -20.14
CA THR A 76 9.28 -16.69 -20.95
C THR A 76 8.45 -16.08 -22.09
N GLY A 77 8.08 -14.81 -21.99
CA GLY A 77 7.16 -14.16 -22.90
C GLY A 77 5.68 -14.50 -22.67
N GLU A 78 5.37 -15.26 -21.60
CA GLU A 78 3.99 -15.55 -21.18
C GLU A 78 3.23 -14.25 -20.90
N ARG A 79 1.93 -14.27 -21.18
CA ARG A 79 1.05 -13.09 -21.12
C ARG A 79 -0.19 -13.35 -20.27
N GLY A 80 -0.86 -12.28 -19.86
CA GLY A 80 -2.10 -12.33 -19.08
C GLY A 80 -1.93 -13.15 -17.80
N LYS A 81 -2.85 -14.08 -17.56
CA LYS A 81 -2.83 -14.93 -16.35
C LYS A 81 -1.60 -15.84 -16.26
N ASP A 82 -1.08 -16.32 -17.39
CA ASP A 82 0.08 -17.22 -17.41
C ASP A 82 1.38 -16.50 -16.99
N ALA A 83 1.39 -15.16 -17.07
CA ALA A 83 2.52 -14.34 -16.66
C ALA A 83 2.65 -14.17 -15.13
N LEU A 84 1.60 -14.49 -14.37
CA LEU A 84 1.55 -14.42 -12.92
C LEU A 84 2.14 -15.71 -12.34
#